data_AF-A0A8H6QP99-F1
#
_entry.id   AF-A0A8H6QP99-F1
#
_cell.length_a   1.000
_cell.length_b   1.000
_cell.length_c   1.000
_cell.angle_alpha   90.00
_cell.angle_beta   90.00
_cell.angle_gamma   90.00
#
_symmetry.space_group_name_H-M   'P 1'
#
loop_
_entity.id
_entity.type
_entity.pdbx_description
1 polymer ?
#
loop_
_entity_poly.entity_id
_entity_poly.type
_entity_poly.pdbx_seq_one_letter_code
_entity_poly.pdbx_strand_id
1 'polypeptide(L)'
;MVAKASRDVDWYQAALTRVPDVAREIFRDYSGIADEQITDHIHRVRDQAWDIWPFPCIGIFRFLDFPAYLQPVYPEVLSRIRAGEMFLDLACCFGQDIRKLAHAGAPAVSLIGVDTEPRFLDLSSQLFKDKHRLKAHFLTGDVLAEEFLED
;
A
#
# COMPACT_ATOMS: atom_id res chain seq x y z
N MET A 1 -2.79 -22.06 9.61
CA MET A 1 -4.06 -21.38 9.31
C MET A 1 -4.18 -20.20 10.27
N VAL A 2 -4.38 -18.99 9.76
CA VAL A 2 -4.66 -17.82 10.61
C VAL A 2 -6.13 -17.92 11.05
N ALA A 3 -6.40 -17.73 12.33
CA ALA A 3 -7.78 -17.70 12.82
C ALA A 3 -8.50 -16.47 12.23
N LYS A 4 -9.76 -16.62 11.81
CA LYS A 4 -10.53 -15.48 11.28
C LYS A 4 -10.73 -14.44 12.38
N ALA A 5 -10.40 -13.18 12.09
CA ALA A 5 -10.63 -12.10 13.03
C ALA A 5 -12.13 -11.75 13.09
N SER A 6 -12.62 -11.36 14.27
CA SER A 6 -14.00 -10.88 14.41
C SER A 6 -14.22 -9.65 13.53
N ARG A 7 -15.42 -9.54 12.96
CA ARG A 7 -15.88 -8.37 12.19
C ARG A 7 -16.92 -7.55 12.96
N ASP A 8 -17.23 -7.97 14.19
CA ASP A 8 -18.19 -7.33 15.08
C ASP A 8 -17.50 -6.19 15.86
N VAL A 9 -17.07 -5.16 15.13
CA VAL A 9 -16.41 -3.96 15.66
C VAL A 9 -16.82 -2.73 14.83
N ASP A 10 -16.84 -1.55 15.45
CA ASP A 10 -17.32 -0.31 14.82
C ASP A 10 -16.50 0.13 13.59
N TRP A 11 -15.25 -0.30 13.49
CA TRP A 11 -14.32 0.08 12.43
C TRP A 11 -14.18 -0.98 11.32
N TYR A 12 -15.12 -1.92 11.21
CA TYR A 12 -15.18 -2.84 10.08
C TYR A 12 -16.30 -2.44 9.10
N GLN A 13 -15.91 -1.82 7.99
CA GLN A 13 -16.86 -1.47 6.94
C GLN A 13 -17.05 -2.67 6.00
N ALA A 14 -18.24 -3.29 6.01
CA ALA A 14 -18.46 -4.53 5.24
C ALA A 14 -18.26 -4.36 3.72
N ALA A 15 -18.81 -3.27 3.16
CA ALA A 15 -18.83 -2.99 1.73
C ALA A 15 -18.21 -1.62 1.41
N LEU A 16 -17.43 -1.53 0.33
CA LEU A 16 -16.91 -0.29 -0.19
C LEU A 16 -17.97 0.37 -1.09
N THR A 17 -18.50 1.52 -0.68
CA THR A 17 -19.57 2.21 -1.44
C THR A 17 -19.09 2.70 -2.80
N ARG A 18 -17.85 3.20 -2.87
CA ARG A 18 -17.22 3.70 -4.09
C ARG A 18 -15.71 3.55 -3.97
N VAL A 19 -15.07 3.06 -5.02
CA VAL A 19 -13.61 3.13 -5.16
C VAL A 19 -13.21 4.59 -5.48
N PRO A 20 -12.34 5.23 -4.68
CA PRO A 20 -11.83 6.57 -4.98
C PRO A 20 -11.20 6.64 -6.37
N ASP A 21 -11.29 7.78 -7.05
CA ASP A 21 -10.87 7.89 -8.46
C ASP A 21 -9.36 7.62 -8.63
N VAL A 22 -8.53 8.10 -7.71
CA VAL A 22 -7.08 7.82 -7.67
C VAL A 22 -6.80 6.33 -7.48
N ALA A 23 -7.54 5.67 -6.58
CA ALA A 23 -7.42 4.24 -6.38
C ALA A 23 -7.81 3.46 -7.64
N ARG A 24 -8.91 3.85 -8.29
CA ARG A 24 -9.37 3.24 -9.54
C ARG A 24 -8.33 3.40 -10.65
N GLU A 25 -7.77 4.58 -10.84
CA GLU A 25 -6.65 4.83 -11.76
C GLU A 25 -5.48 3.87 -11.50
N ILE A 26 -5.03 3.74 -10.25
CA ILE A 26 -3.90 2.86 -9.92
C ILE A 26 -4.25 1.37 -10.11
N PHE A 27 -5.44 0.92 -9.75
CA PHE A 27 -5.80 -0.49 -9.97
C PHE A 27 -5.99 -0.82 -11.45
N ARG A 28 -6.58 0.09 -12.23
CA ARG A 28 -6.77 -0.11 -13.66
C ARG A 28 -5.46 0.05 -14.43
N ASP A 29 -4.84 1.22 -14.33
CA ASP A 29 -3.77 1.66 -15.23
C ASP A 29 -2.40 1.16 -14.77
N TYR A 30 -2.14 1.18 -13.45
CA TYR A 30 -0.91 0.60 -12.91
C TYR A 30 -1.03 -0.92 -12.79
N SER A 31 -2.09 -1.46 -12.18
CA SER A 31 -2.16 -2.89 -11.82
C SER A 31 -2.77 -3.78 -12.92
N GLY A 32 -3.36 -3.20 -13.96
CA GLY A 32 -3.98 -3.93 -15.07
C GLY A 32 -5.19 -4.76 -14.64
N ILE A 33 -5.98 -4.25 -13.69
CA ILE A 33 -7.22 -4.87 -13.22
C ILE A 33 -8.38 -4.26 -14.00
N ALA A 34 -9.25 -5.08 -14.58
CA ALA A 34 -10.44 -4.59 -15.28
C ALA A 34 -11.37 -3.86 -14.30
N ASP A 35 -12.00 -2.76 -14.73
CA ASP A 35 -12.79 -1.89 -13.86
C ASP A 35 -13.89 -2.66 -13.08
N GLU A 36 -14.48 -3.67 -13.71
CA GLU A 36 -15.54 -4.51 -13.12
C GLU A 36 -15.01 -5.44 -12.02
N GLN A 37 -13.70 -5.68 -11.97
CA GLN A 37 -13.04 -6.59 -11.02
C GLN A 37 -12.38 -5.86 -9.85
N ILE A 38 -12.22 -4.54 -9.90
CA ILE A 38 -11.45 -3.76 -8.92
C ILE A 38 -12.05 -3.90 -7.51
N THR A 39 -13.36 -3.71 -7.37
CA THR A 39 -14.03 -3.75 -6.06
C THR A 39 -13.90 -5.11 -5.38
N ASP A 40 -14.17 -6.19 -6.11
CA ASP A 40 -14.06 -7.56 -5.59
C ASP A 40 -12.63 -7.90 -5.18
N HIS A 41 -11.65 -7.46 -5.97
CA HIS A 41 -10.24 -7.66 -5.67
C HIS A 41 -9.82 -6.90 -4.40
N ILE A 42 -10.24 -5.64 -4.24
CA ILE A 42 -10.00 -4.85 -3.03
C ILE A 42 -10.59 -5.56 -1.81
N HIS A 43 -11.83 -6.03 -1.88
CA HIS A 43 -12.48 -6.74 -0.77
C HIS A 43 -11.75 -8.02 -0.40
N ARG A 44 -11.36 -8.84 -1.39
CA ARG A 44 -10.62 -10.08 -1.15
C ARG A 44 -9.31 -9.83 -0.41
N VAL A 45 -8.54 -8.83 -0.83
CA VAL A 45 -7.26 -8.49 -0.17
C VAL A 45 -7.51 -7.90 1.22
N ARG A 46 -8.50 -7.02 1.37
CA ARG A 46 -8.88 -6.45 2.68
C ARG A 46 -9.21 -7.54 3.67
N ASP A 47 -10.04 -8.51 3.27
CA ASP A 47 -10.45 -9.62 4.14
C ASP A 47 -9.24 -10.47 4.57
N GLN A 48 -8.29 -10.73 3.67
CA GLN A 48 -7.04 -11.43 4.00
C GLN A 48 -6.17 -10.63 4.98
N ALA A 49 -6.08 -9.31 4.79
CA ALA A 49 -5.33 -8.44 5.67
C ALA A 49 -5.97 -8.28 7.05
N TRP A 50 -7.30 -8.26 7.10
CA TRP A 50 -8.07 -8.21 8.33
C TRP A 50 -7.80 -9.44 9.21
N ASP A 51 -7.70 -10.61 8.59
CA ASP A 51 -7.36 -11.85 9.29
C ASP A 51 -5.90 -11.86 9.78
N ILE A 52 -4.99 -11.10 9.15
CA ILE A 52 -3.61 -10.90 9.64
C ILE A 52 -3.62 -10.04 10.90
N TRP A 53 -4.18 -8.83 10.82
CA TRP A 53 -4.38 -7.90 11.93
C TRP A 53 -5.60 -7.00 11.66
N PRO A 54 -6.60 -6.94 12.56
CA PRO A 54 -7.84 -6.21 12.35
C PRO A 54 -7.71 -4.71 12.64
N PHE A 55 -6.72 -4.05 12.03
CA PHE A 55 -6.50 -2.63 12.23
C PHE A 55 -7.65 -1.78 11.65
N PRO A 56 -8.05 -0.68 12.34
CA PRO A 56 -9.07 0.24 11.83
C PRO A 56 -8.81 0.72 10.40
N CYS A 57 -7.55 1.01 10.05
CA CYS A 57 -7.18 1.46 8.71
C CYS A 57 -7.48 0.43 7.60
N ILE A 58 -7.40 -0.86 7.90
CA ILE A 58 -7.76 -1.95 6.97
C ILE A 58 -9.28 -2.07 6.89
N GLY A 59 -9.95 -2.07 8.05
CA GLY A 59 -11.40 -2.24 8.15
C GLY A 59 -12.20 -1.16 7.42
N ILE A 60 -11.69 0.07 7.38
CA ILE A 60 -12.31 1.23 6.70
C ILE A 60 -11.63 1.61 5.36
N PHE A 61 -10.80 0.73 4.79
CA PHE A 61 -10.18 0.91 3.47
C PHE A 61 -9.24 2.12 3.31
N ARG A 62 -8.53 2.56 4.36
CA ARG A 62 -7.60 3.71 4.30
C ARG A 62 -6.47 3.56 3.28
N PHE A 63 -6.13 2.32 2.91
CA PHE A 63 -5.16 2.03 1.86
C PHE A 63 -5.61 2.46 0.45
N LEU A 64 -6.84 2.97 0.30
CA LEU A 64 -7.37 3.56 -0.93
C LEU A 64 -7.22 5.09 -0.98
N ASP A 65 -6.71 5.73 0.08
CA ASP A 65 -6.74 7.19 0.22
C ASP A 65 -5.53 7.91 -0.41
N PHE A 66 -4.39 7.22 -0.61
CA PHE A 66 -3.15 7.78 -1.17
C PHE A 66 -2.74 9.14 -0.53
N PRO A 67 -2.56 9.18 0.80
CA PRO A 67 -2.38 10.43 1.53
C PRO A 67 -1.18 11.25 1.08
N ALA A 68 -0.08 10.63 0.62
CA ALA A 68 1.11 11.38 0.16
C ALA A 68 0.80 12.13 -1.13
N TYR A 69 0.04 11.52 -2.05
CA TYR A 69 -0.41 12.16 -3.29
C TYR A 69 -1.30 13.37 -3.04
N LEU A 70 -2.11 13.33 -1.99
CA LEU A 70 -3.01 14.42 -1.63
C LEU A 70 -2.30 15.63 -0.98
N GLN A 71 -1.01 15.51 -0.65
CA GLN A 71 -0.27 16.63 -0.04
C GLN A 71 0.15 17.68 -1.08
N PRO A 72 0.07 18.98 -0.76
CA PRO A 72 0.54 20.05 -1.64
C PRO A 72 2.03 19.93 -2.03
N VAL A 73 2.85 19.28 -1.20
CA VAL A 73 4.29 19.06 -1.43
C VAL A 73 4.58 17.92 -2.41
N TYR A 74 3.58 17.12 -2.79
CA TYR A 74 3.78 15.94 -3.66
C TYR A 74 4.55 16.23 -4.96
N PRO A 75 4.31 17.34 -5.71
CA PRO A 75 5.08 17.63 -6.92
C PRO A 75 6.57 17.85 -6.64
N GLU A 76 6.89 18.47 -5.51
CA GLU A 76 8.27 18.67 -5.07
C GLU A 76 8.93 17.34 -4.68
N VAL A 77 8.24 16.50 -3.91
CA VAL A 77 8.72 15.15 -3.53
C VAL A 77 9.02 14.34 -4.79
N LEU A 78 8.11 14.29 -5.76
CA LEU A 78 8.32 13.59 -7.02
C LEU A 78 9.52 14.14 -7.80
N SER A 79 9.69 15.47 -7.83
CA SER A 79 10.83 16.12 -8.49
C SER A 79 12.16 15.72 -7.85
N ARG A 80 12.24 15.73 -6.52
CA ARG A 80 13.44 15.35 -5.76
C ARG A 80 13.80 13.88 -5.98
N ILE A 81 12.82 12.98 -5.97
CA ILE A 81 13.06 11.55 -6.22
C ILE A 81 13.59 11.35 -7.65
N ARG A 82 13.04 12.05 -8.64
CA ARG A 82 13.56 12.02 -10.03
C ARG A 82 14.97 12.60 -10.16
N ALA A 83 15.35 13.52 -9.27
CA ALA A 83 16.69 14.07 -9.18
C ALA A 83 17.69 13.16 -8.44
N GLY A 84 17.23 12.01 -7.92
CA GLY A 84 18.08 11.00 -7.29
C GLY A 84 17.96 10.90 -5.77
N GLU A 85 17.05 11.67 -5.13
CA GLU A 85 16.76 11.50 -3.70
C GLU A 85 15.96 10.23 -3.42
N MET A 86 16.03 9.76 -2.17
CA MET A 86 15.31 8.57 -1.71
C MET A 86 14.00 8.95 -1.02
N PHE A 87 12.95 8.13 -1.20
CA PHE A 87 11.68 8.24 -0.48
C PHE A 87 11.51 7.07 0.48
N LEU A 88 11.11 7.37 1.71
CA LEU A 88 10.85 6.39 2.76
C LEU A 88 9.38 6.48 3.21
N ASP A 89 8.65 5.38 3.06
CA ASP A 89 7.29 5.17 3.54
C ASP A 89 7.32 4.31 4.82
N LEU A 90 7.00 4.91 5.96
CA LEU A 90 7.01 4.25 7.26
C LEU A 90 5.63 3.74 7.64
N ALA A 91 5.56 2.49 8.14
CA ALA A 91 4.30 1.78 8.35
C ALA A 91 3.47 1.72 7.05
N CYS A 92 4.16 1.33 5.96
CA CYS A 92 3.65 1.46 4.61
C CYS A 92 2.45 0.54 4.32
N CYS A 93 2.18 -0.48 5.14
CA CYS A 93 1.13 -1.48 4.96
C CYS A 93 1.20 -2.13 3.57
N PHE A 94 0.42 -1.66 2.60
CA PHE A 94 0.46 -2.13 1.21
C PHE A 94 1.29 -1.24 0.27
N GLY A 95 1.96 -0.20 0.77
CA GLY A 95 2.80 0.70 -0.04
C GLY A 95 2.03 1.37 -1.18
N GLN A 96 0.80 1.83 -0.94
CA GLN A 96 -0.02 2.50 -1.95
C GLN A 96 0.63 3.79 -2.48
N ASP A 97 1.27 4.57 -1.60
CA ASP A 97 1.92 5.83 -1.97
C ASP A 97 3.18 5.59 -2.81
N ILE A 98 3.96 4.56 -2.48
CA ILE A 98 5.09 4.08 -3.32
C ILE A 98 4.62 3.79 -4.74
N ARG A 99 3.47 3.13 -4.91
CA ARG A 99 2.96 2.76 -6.23
C ARG A 99 2.38 3.95 -6.99
N LYS A 100 1.81 4.94 -6.29
CA LYS A 100 1.41 6.21 -6.92
C LYS A 100 2.63 7.00 -7.40
N LEU A 101 3.71 7.06 -6.61
CA LEU A 101 4.98 7.67 -7.02
C LEU A 101 5.60 6.95 -8.22
N ALA A 102 5.68 5.62 -8.18
CA ALA A 102 6.19 4.81 -9.29
C ALA A 102 5.36 4.99 -10.56
N HIS A 103 4.03 4.99 -10.45
CA HIS A 103 3.14 5.25 -11.58
C HIS A 103 3.32 6.67 -12.15
N ALA A 104 3.59 7.65 -11.29
CA ALA A 104 3.93 9.01 -11.70
C ALA A 104 5.36 9.14 -12.25
N GLY A 105 6.14 8.06 -12.40
CA GLY A 105 7.46 8.08 -13.01
C GLY A 105 8.61 8.40 -12.04
N ALA A 106 8.44 8.16 -10.74
CA ALA A 106 9.56 8.07 -9.82
C ALA A 106 10.37 6.79 -10.12
N PRO A 107 11.72 6.82 -10.14
CA PRO A 107 12.53 5.62 -10.22
C PRO A 107 12.20 4.67 -9.06
N ALA A 108 11.72 3.47 -9.37
CA ALA A 108 11.26 2.54 -8.33
C ALA A 108 12.37 2.17 -7.32
N VAL A 109 13.62 2.08 -7.78
CA VAL A 109 14.80 1.81 -6.94
C VAL A 109 15.05 2.90 -5.88
N SER A 110 14.48 4.09 -6.05
CA SER A 110 14.58 5.20 -5.09
C SER A 110 13.48 5.17 -4.02
N LEU A 111 12.59 4.17 -4.05
CA LEU A 111 11.44 4.07 -3.16
C LEU A 111 11.66 2.93 -2.15
N ILE A 112 11.50 3.24 -0.86
CA ILE A 112 11.62 2.30 0.25
C ILE A 112 10.32 2.31 1.04
N GLY A 113 9.75 1.14 1.28
CA GLY A 113 8.63 0.93 2.19
C GLY A 113 9.04 0.04 3.35
N VAL A 114 8.64 0.43 4.56
CA VAL A 114 8.90 -0.35 5.77
C VAL A 114 7.59 -0.64 6.48
N ASP A 115 7.40 -1.89 6.89
CA ASP A 115 6.33 -2.28 7.80
C ASP A 115 6.84 -3.34 8.78
N THR A 116 6.24 -3.43 9.96
CA THR A 116 6.60 -4.45 10.95
C THR A 116 6.01 -5.82 10.61
N GLU A 117 4.94 -5.85 9.83
CA GLU A 117 4.23 -7.08 9.48
C GLU A 117 4.54 -7.52 8.03
N PRO A 118 5.39 -8.54 7.83
CA PRO A 118 5.82 -8.97 6.49
C PRO A 118 4.65 -9.48 5.63
N ARG A 119 3.59 -10.03 6.25
CA ARG A 119 2.44 -10.55 5.50
C ARG A 119 1.66 -9.44 4.79
N PHE A 120 1.73 -8.19 5.25
CA PHE A 120 1.16 -7.06 4.51
C PHE A 120 1.96 -6.75 3.24
N LEU A 121 3.28 -6.89 3.28
CA LEU A 121 4.13 -6.71 2.11
C LEU A 121 3.86 -7.79 1.05
N ASP A 122 3.64 -9.04 1.48
CA ASP A 122 3.19 -10.12 0.60
C ASP A 122 1.84 -9.81 -0.05
N LEU A 123 0.86 -9.38 0.74
CA LEU A 123 -0.45 -8.95 0.22
C LEU A 123 -0.36 -7.72 -0.68
N SER A 124 0.60 -6.82 -0.46
CA SER A 124 0.81 -5.64 -1.30
C SER A 124 1.06 -6.05 -2.75
N SER A 125 1.90 -7.06 -2.96
CA SER A 125 2.23 -7.56 -4.30
C SER A 125 1.03 -8.18 -5.01
N GLN A 126 0.09 -8.75 -4.24
CA GLN A 126 -1.17 -9.28 -4.74
C GLN A 126 -2.17 -8.16 -5.05
N LEU A 127 -2.26 -7.15 -4.17
CA LEU A 127 -3.15 -6.00 -4.32
C LEU A 127 -2.86 -5.26 -5.63
N PHE A 128 -1.59 -5.07 -5.96
CA PHE A 128 -1.18 -4.28 -7.11
C PHE A 128 -0.61 -5.09 -8.29
N LYS A 129 -0.66 -6.43 -8.18
CA LYS A 129 -0.24 -7.39 -9.23
C LYS A 129 1.16 -7.11 -9.80
N ASP A 130 2.13 -6.76 -8.95
CA ASP A 130 3.40 -6.20 -9.39
C ASP A 130 4.66 -6.88 -8.82
N LYS A 131 4.52 -8.08 -8.24
CA LYS A 131 5.61 -8.86 -7.61
C LYS A 131 6.94 -8.89 -8.38
N HIS A 132 6.89 -8.98 -9.71
CA HIS A 132 8.10 -9.04 -10.54
C HIS A 132 8.43 -7.73 -11.27
N ARG A 133 7.50 -6.76 -11.26
CA ARG A 133 7.58 -5.50 -12.00
C ARG A 133 8.10 -4.34 -11.14
N LEU A 134 7.60 -4.20 -9.92
CA LEU A 134 8.03 -3.14 -9.02
C LEU A 134 9.43 -3.46 -8.48
N LYS A 135 10.35 -2.50 -8.62
CA LYS A 135 11.75 -2.61 -8.14
C LYS A 135 12.03 -1.73 -6.92
N ALA A 136 10.98 -1.38 -6.18
CA ALA A 136 11.10 -0.70 -4.90
C ALA A 136 11.62 -1.66 -3.82
N HIS A 137 12.21 -1.09 -2.77
CA HIS A 137 12.69 -1.83 -1.62
C HIS A 137 11.57 -1.93 -0.60
N PHE A 138 11.22 -3.14 -0.18
CA PHE A 138 10.31 -3.37 0.92
C PHE A 138 11.06 -4.10 2.03
N LEU A 139 11.10 -3.47 3.21
CA LEU A 139 11.81 -3.98 4.38
C LEU A 139 10.80 -4.32 5.47
N THR A 140 11.14 -5.32 6.27
CA THR A 140 10.36 -5.69 7.44
C THR A 140 11.16 -5.40 8.70
N GLY A 141 10.60 -4.63 9.62
CA GLY A 141 11.23 -4.39 10.91
C GLY A 141 10.62 -3.21 11.65
N ASP A 142 11.00 -3.09 12.93
CA ASP A 142 10.73 -1.93 13.75
C ASP A 142 11.84 -0.90 13.50
N VAL A 143 11.49 0.26 12.92
CA VAL A 143 12.45 1.33 12.62
C VAL A 143 13.04 1.99 13.86
N LEU A 144 12.50 1.69 15.05
CA LEU A 144 13.00 2.17 16.33
C LEU A 144 13.89 1.13 17.04
N ALA A 145 14.02 -0.09 16.50
CA ALA A 145 14.96 -1.07 17.02
C ALA A 145 16.41 -0.64 16.73
N GLU A 146 17.32 -0.89 17.68
CA GLU A 146 18.74 -0.53 17.56
C GLU A 146 19.37 -1.23 16.34
N GLU A 147 18.95 -2.46 16.07
CA GLU A 147 19.50 -3.30 15.00
C GLU A 147 18.87 -3.05 13.61
N PHE A 148 17.90 -2.13 13.47
CA PHE A 148 17.13 -1.98 12.21
C PHE A 148 17.99 -1.59 11.00
N LEU A 149 19.11 -0.92 11.23
CA LEU A 149 20.08 -0.52 10.20
C LEU A 149 21.45 -1.21 10.36
N GLU A 150 21.55 -2.21 11.23
CA GLU A 150 22.77 -3.02 11.33
C GLU A 150 22.80 -4.00 10.14
N ASP A 151 23.89 -3.97 9.39
CA ASP A 151 24.06 -4.56 8.05
C ASP A 151 23.60 -6.03 7.88
#